data_AF-A0AAD6JCP1-F1
#
_entry.id   AF-A0AAD6JCP1-F1
#
_cell.length_a   1.000
_cell.length_b   1.000
_cell.length_c   1.000
_cell.angle_alpha   90.00
_cell.angle_beta   90.00
_cell.angle_gamma   90.00
#
_symmetry.space_group_name_H-M   'P 1'
#
loop_
_entity.id
_entity.type
_entity.pdbx_description
1 polymer ?
#
loop_
_entity_poly.entity_id
_entity_poly.type
_entity_poly.pdbx_seq_one_letter_code
_entity_poly.pdbx_strand_id
1 'polypeptide(L)'
;MFVSFETEPALCRGDSVYLVGLGTNLRAQSRKSIVTNPCLALYVDQVDRPRYGATNMEVIELDSDFGSEFTGVLCDKRGKARAIWGSFSDQDYQFVRGIPIYMISQIVNSIICGGNGSSLLINGVKRGMPLIRTLEVSLSPILLSEARNFGLSNDWIQALDEKDPVRRQVLCVEGCYAGSKAENILKQSDMLLAVNKELITCFHDIENACQALEECGDNDGKLKITIFRQGCEVDLLVGTDVRDGNGTTRAIKLVWVSCSGFSSCCAISWIFFLKKVMEYM
;
A
#
# COMPACT_ATOMS: atom_id res chain seq x y z
N MET A 1 26.80 -4.06 5.05
CA MET A 1 26.54 -3.16 3.91
C MET A 1 25.22 -2.47 4.21
N PHE A 2 25.23 -1.18 4.54
CA PHE A 2 23.98 -0.46 4.80
C PHE A 2 23.28 -0.24 3.46
N VAL A 3 22.17 -0.93 3.23
CA VAL A 3 21.30 -0.65 2.09
C VAL A 3 20.66 0.71 2.37
N SER A 4 21.06 1.73 1.61
CA SER A 4 20.41 3.03 1.68
C SER A 4 19.15 3.01 0.83
N PHE A 5 18.00 3.19 1.48
CA PHE A 5 16.71 3.36 0.84
C PHE A 5 16.58 4.76 0.26
N GLU A 6 16.01 4.85 -0.94
CA GLU A 6 15.74 6.12 -1.60
C GLU A 6 14.32 6.07 -2.18
N THR A 7 13.45 6.92 -1.64
CA THR A 7 12.04 7.03 -2.04
C THR A 7 11.84 8.00 -3.19
N GLU A 8 12.73 8.99 -3.33
CA GLU A 8 12.65 10.06 -4.34
C GLU A 8 13.92 10.22 -5.16
N PRO A 9 13.83 10.63 -6.44
CA PRO A 9 12.59 10.82 -7.22
C PRO A 9 11.93 9.49 -7.52
N ALA A 10 10.60 9.41 -7.65
CA ALA A 10 9.87 8.17 -7.95
C ALA A 10 10.39 7.48 -9.24
N LEU A 11 10.26 6.15 -9.33
CA LEU A 11 10.64 5.42 -10.55
C LEU A 11 9.69 5.79 -11.70
N CYS A 12 10.25 5.99 -12.88
CA CYS A 12 9.50 6.24 -14.11
C CYS A 12 9.51 5.03 -15.03
N ARG A 13 8.50 4.95 -15.89
CA ARG A 13 8.49 3.97 -16.99
C ARG A 13 9.71 4.20 -17.89
N GLY A 14 10.43 3.12 -18.20
CA GLY A 14 11.66 3.15 -18.96
C GLY A 14 12.93 3.27 -18.11
N ASP A 15 12.80 3.47 -16.79
CA ASP A 15 13.96 3.48 -15.91
C ASP A 15 14.62 2.10 -15.87
N SER A 16 15.96 2.10 -15.93
CA SER A 16 16.73 0.88 -15.78
C SER A 16 17.03 0.62 -14.31
N VAL A 17 16.66 -0.58 -13.88
CA VAL A 17 16.83 -1.06 -12.51
C VAL A 17 17.63 -2.36 -12.48
N TYR A 18 18.20 -2.67 -11.32
CA TYR A 18 18.94 -3.89 -11.06
C TYR A 18 18.25 -4.66 -9.95
N LEU A 19 17.76 -5.86 -10.27
CA LEU A 19 17.29 -6.80 -9.27
C LEU A 19 18.50 -7.51 -8.68
N VAL A 20 18.81 -7.22 -7.43
CA VAL A 20 19.95 -7.77 -6.69
C VAL A 20 19.41 -8.62 -5.55
N GLY A 21 19.84 -9.88 -5.49
CA GLY A 21 19.28 -10.82 -4.53
C GLY A 21 20.06 -12.13 -4.44
N LEU A 22 19.49 -13.07 -3.71
CA LEU A 22 20.05 -14.41 -3.57
C LEU A 22 19.21 -15.38 -4.40
N GLY A 23 19.89 -16.19 -5.21
CA GLY A 23 19.25 -17.34 -5.85
C GLY A 23 19.06 -18.50 -4.87
N THR A 24 18.37 -19.55 -5.32
CA THR A 24 18.13 -20.79 -4.56
C THR A 24 19.40 -21.49 -4.08
N ASN A 25 20.52 -21.28 -4.75
CA ASN A 25 21.84 -21.78 -4.36
C ASN A 25 22.59 -20.85 -3.38
N LEU A 26 21.90 -19.87 -2.79
CA LEU A 26 22.45 -18.84 -1.90
C LEU A 26 23.58 -18.01 -2.53
N ARG A 27 23.68 -17.99 -3.87
CA ARG A 27 24.63 -17.12 -4.56
C ARG A 27 23.98 -15.78 -4.86
N ALA A 28 24.75 -14.72 -4.61
CA ALA A 28 24.38 -13.37 -5.01
C ALA A 28 24.27 -13.31 -6.55
N GLN A 29 23.13 -12.85 -7.02
CA GLN A 29 22.84 -12.65 -8.42
C GLN A 29 22.32 -11.22 -8.62
N SER A 30 22.66 -10.64 -9.77
CA SER A 30 22.19 -9.33 -10.18
C SER A 30 21.71 -9.42 -11.62
N ARG A 31 20.50 -8.91 -11.88
CA ARG A 31 19.94 -8.86 -13.24
C ARG A 31 19.44 -7.46 -13.53
N LYS A 32 19.74 -6.98 -14.74
CA LYS A 32 19.27 -5.67 -15.22
C LYS A 32 17.89 -5.84 -15.85
N SER A 33 16.99 -4.92 -15.55
CA SER A 33 15.62 -4.84 -16.11
C SER A 33 15.24 -3.40 -16.39
N ILE A 34 14.05 -3.22 -16.97
CA ILE A 34 13.43 -1.93 -17.24
C ILE A 34 12.05 -1.88 -16.58
N VAL A 35 11.73 -0.75 -15.93
CA VAL A 35 10.40 -0.51 -15.36
C VAL A 35 9.39 -0.34 -16.48
N THR A 36 8.37 -1.21 -16.53
CA THR A 36 7.27 -1.12 -17.50
C THR A 36 6.11 -0.31 -16.94
N ASN A 37 5.77 -0.53 -15.66
CA ASN A 37 4.77 0.22 -14.94
C ASN A 37 5.24 0.48 -13.50
N PRO A 38 5.49 1.74 -13.10
CA PRO A 38 5.96 2.03 -11.75
C PRO A 38 4.86 1.99 -10.67
N CYS A 39 3.59 2.03 -11.07
CA CYS A 39 2.45 2.26 -10.17
C CYS A 39 1.26 1.39 -10.57
N LEU A 40 1.50 0.11 -10.85
CA LEU A 40 0.45 -0.84 -11.18
C LEU A 40 -0.41 -1.09 -9.94
N ALA A 41 -1.70 -0.77 -10.00
CA ALA A 41 -2.63 -1.16 -8.94
C ALA A 41 -2.72 -2.69 -8.87
N LEU A 42 -2.45 -3.22 -7.68
CA LEU A 42 -2.48 -4.64 -7.41
C LEU A 42 -3.92 -5.08 -7.14
N TYR A 43 -4.42 -5.96 -8.00
CA TYR A 43 -5.70 -6.64 -7.80
C TYR A 43 -5.43 -8.11 -7.49
N VAL A 44 -6.01 -8.59 -6.39
CA VAL A 44 -5.99 -10.02 -6.02
C VAL A 44 -7.42 -10.40 -5.72
N ASP A 45 -7.95 -11.36 -6.48
CA ASP A 45 -9.37 -11.73 -6.39
C ASP A 45 -9.74 -12.24 -4.99
N GLN A 46 -10.77 -11.61 -4.42
CA GLN A 46 -11.36 -12.02 -3.15
C GLN A 46 -12.39 -13.12 -3.42
N VAL A 47 -11.97 -14.39 -3.37
CA VAL A 47 -12.89 -15.54 -3.47
C VAL A 47 -13.67 -15.72 -2.15
N ASP A 48 -14.79 -16.46 -2.19
CA ASP A 48 -15.71 -16.91 -1.11
C ASP A 48 -15.10 -17.42 0.22
N ARG A 49 -13.77 -17.42 0.38
CA ARG A 49 -13.08 -17.74 1.65
C ARG A 49 -12.27 -16.54 2.13
N PRO A 50 -12.38 -16.16 3.42
CA PRO A 50 -11.58 -15.08 3.97
C PRO A 50 -10.09 -15.40 3.89
N ARG A 51 -9.40 -14.75 2.96
CA ARG A 51 -7.94 -14.79 2.77
C ARG A 51 -7.38 -13.39 2.93
N TYR A 52 -6.14 -13.32 3.40
CA TYR A 52 -5.38 -12.08 3.34
C TYR A 52 -5.13 -11.70 1.89
N GLY A 53 -5.74 -10.62 1.42
CA GLY A 53 -5.53 -10.03 0.10
C GLY A 53 -4.81 -8.70 0.26
N ALA A 54 -3.71 -8.51 -0.47
CA ALA A 54 -3.12 -7.19 -0.62
C ALA A 54 -4.12 -6.32 -1.40
N THR A 55 -4.72 -5.36 -0.71
CA THR A 55 -5.68 -4.39 -1.25
C THR A 55 -5.09 -3.00 -1.17
N ASN A 56 -5.54 -2.10 -2.04
CA ASN A 56 -5.08 -0.71 -2.10
C ASN A 56 -3.55 -0.56 -2.21
N MET A 57 -2.89 -1.45 -2.94
CA MET A 57 -1.44 -1.44 -3.11
C MET A 57 -1.09 -1.10 -4.55
N GLU A 58 -0.08 -0.25 -4.73
CA GLU A 58 0.60 -0.06 -6.01
C GLU A 58 1.93 -0.82 -6.02
N VAL A 59 2.21 -1.52 -7.10
CA VAL A 59 3.42 -2.32 -7.29
C VAL A 59 4.14 -1.91 -8.58
N ILE A 60 5.44 -2.21 -8.62
CA ILE A 60 6.30 -1.95 -9.76
C ILE A 60 6.37 -3.21 -10.62
N GLU A 61 6.01 -3.06 -11.89
CA GLU A 61 6.14 -4.07 -12.92
C GLU A 61 7.40 -3.81 -13.76
N LEU A 62 8.05 -4.91 -14.14
CA LEU A 62 9.26 -4.93 -14.96
C LEU A 62 9.00 -5.64 -16.29
N ASP A 63 9.88 -5.41 -17.25
CA ASP A 63 9.88 -6.07 -18.55
C ASP A 63 10.23 -7.56 -18.51
N SER A 64 10.87 -8.01 -17.43
CA SER A 64 11.32 -9.39 -17.24
C SER A 64 10.65 -10.01 -16.02
N ASP A 65 10.14 -11.24 -16.19
CA ASP A 65 9.74 -12.09 -15.07
C ASP A 65 10.98 -12.81 -14.50
N PHE A 66 11.21 -12.63 -13.21
CA PHE A 66 12.33 -13.24 -12.50
C PHE A 66 11.94 -14.53 -11.76
N GLY A 67 10.68 -14.94 -11.84
CA GLY A 67 10.14 -16.10 -11.15
C GLY A 67 10.06 -15.93 -9.63
N SER A 68 9.35 -16.84 -8.96
CA SER A 68 9.16 -16.82 -7.50
C SER A 68 10.36 -17.34 -6.70
N GLU A 69 11.32 -17.98 -7.38
CA GLU A 69 12.55 -18.48 -6.76
C GLU A 69 13.56 -17.37 -6.43
N PHE A 70 13.39 -16.18 -6.99
CA PHE A 70 14.29 -15.06 -6.78
C PHE A 70 13.71 -14.11 -5.74
N THR A 71 14.49 -13.82 -4.70
CA THR A 71 14.14 -12.82 -3.68
C THR A 71 15.26 -11.79 -3.57
N GLY A 72 14.91 -10.53 -3.39
CA GLY A 72 15.91 -9.47 -3.39
C GLY A 72 15.32 -8.07 -3.36
N VAL A 73 16.13 -7.11 -3.80
CA VAL A 73 15.82 -5.69 -3.80
C VAL A 73 16.05 -5.14 -5.20
N LEU A 74 15.13 -4.29 -5.65
CA LEU A 74 15.33 -3.48 -6.85
C LEU A 74 16.14 -2.24 -6.47
N CYS A 75 17.28 -2.10 -7.14
CA CYS A 75 18.17 -0.97 -6.98
C CYS A 75 18.22 -0.11 -8.25
N ASP A 76 18.46 1.18 -8.07
CA ASP A 76 18.76 2.08 -9.18
C ASP A 76 20.21 1.90 -9.69
N LYS A 77 20.60 2.70 -10.68
CA LYS A 77 21.97 2.72 -11.23
C LYS A 77 23.04 3.14 -10.21
N ARG A 78 22.65 3.77 -9.11
CA ARG A 78 23.52 4.24 -8.02
C ARG A 78 23.61 3.20 -6.88
N GLY A 79 22.91 2.07 -6.98
CA GLY A 79 22.86 1.04 -5.96
C GLY A 79 21.93 1.37 -4.78
N LYS A 80 21.04 2.35 -4.95
CA LYS A 80 20.04 2.76 -3.96
C LYS A 80 18.83 1.86 -4.07
N ALA A 81 18.34 1.35 -2.94
CA ALA A 81 17.18 0.47 -2.91
C ALA A 81 15.89 1.25 -3.13
N ARG A 82 15.12 0.83 -4.13
CA ARG A 82 13.90 1.49 -4.61
C ARG A 82 12.64 0.68 -4.31
N ALA A 83 12.75 -0.65 -4.28
CA ALA A 83 11.66 -1.55 -3.98
C ALA A 83 12.18 -2.91 -3.51
N ILE A 84 11.35 -3.68 -2.80
CA ILE A 84 11.63 -5.08 -2.48
C ILE A 84 10.98 -5.98 -3.53
N TRP A 85 11.66 -7.01 -3.99
CA TRP A 85 11.08 -7.97 -4.92
C TRP A 85 10.27 -9.01 -4.16
N GLY A 86 8.94 -8.96 -4.32
CA GLY A 86 8.00 -9.79 -3.60
C GLY A 86 7.20 -10.72 -4.52
N SER A 87 6.85 -11.89 -4.00
CA SER A 87 5.93 -12.82 -4.66
C SER A 87 4.53 -12.68 -4.08
N PHE A 88 3.56 -12.68 -4.97
CA PHE A 88 2.13 -12.66 -4.70
C PHE A 88 1.53 -13.98 -5.20
N SER A 89 0.47 -14.41 -4.56
CA SER A 89 -0.28 -15.60 -4.95
C SER A 89 -1.74 -15.20 -5.13
N ASP A 90 -2.26 -15.45 -6.33
CA ASP A 90 -3.68 -15.27 -6.63
C ASP A 90 -4.24 -16.59 -7.17
N GLN A 91 -5.28 -17.10 -6.52
CA GLN A 91 -5.92 -18.40 -6.77
C GLN A 91 -4.93 -19.55 -7.01
N ASP A 92 -4.55 -19.76 -8.27
CA ASP A 92 -3.74 -20.87 -8.77
C ASP A 92 -2.42 -20.41 -9.43
N TYR A 93 -2.15 -19.11 -9.48
CA TYR A 93 -0.92 -18.56 -10.07
C TYR A 93 -0.14 -17.71 -9.06
N GLN A 94 1.18 -17.84 -9.12
CA GLN A 94 2.11 -16.97 -8.41
C GLN A 94 2.70 -15.99 -9.39
N PHE A 95 2.82 -14.74 -8.97
CA PHE A 95 3.46 -13.70 -9.76
C PHE A 95 4.34 -12.84 -8.86
N VAL A 96 5.37 -12.23 -9.44
CA VAL A 96 6.32 -11.40 -8.71
C VAL A 96 6.20 -9.95 -9.14
N ARG A 97 6.28 -9.02 -8.18
CA ARG A 97 6.28 -7.58 -8.42
C ARG A 97 7.20 -6.87 -7.44
N GLY A 98 7.67 -5.69 -7.83
CA GLY A 98 8.42 -4.82 -6.94
C GLY A 98 7.46 -4.13 -5.99
N ILE A 99 7.70 -4.23 -4.69
CA ILE A 99 6.96 -3.51 -3.66
C ILE A 99 7.74 -2.23 -3.33
N PRO A 100 7.25 -1.05 -3.72
CA PRO A 100 7.90 0.22 -3.46
C PRO A 100 8.40 0.38 -2.03
N ILE A 101 9.62 0.92 -1.90
CA ILE A 101 10.27 1.04 -0.59
C ILE A 101 9.58 2.04 0.33
N TYR A 102 8.83 3.01 -0.21
CA TYR A 102 8.15 4.02 0.60
C TYR A 102 7.19 3.37 1.62
N MET A 103 6.45 2.33 1.21
CA MET A 103 5.50 1.59 2.05
C MET A 103 6.15 0.98 3.29
N ILE A 104 7.42 0.60 3.17
CA ILE A 104 8.19 -0.04 4.24
C ILE A 104 8.94 1.01 5.05
N SER A 105 9.47 2.03 4.37
CA SER A 105 10.29 3.07 4.98
C SER A 105 9.55 3.82 6.08
N GLN A 106 8.27 4.12 5.87
CA GLN A 106 7.42 4.80 6.85
C GLN A 106 7.34 3.98 8.14
N ILE A 107 7.05 2.68 8.02
CA ILE A 107 6.91 1.77 9.15
C ILE A 107 8.23 1.56 9.87
N VAL A 108 9.30 1.33 9.11
CA VAL A 108 10.64 1.13 9.66
C VAL A 108 11.08 2.36 10.44
N ASN A 109 10.85 3.56 9.90
CA ASN A 109 11.14 4.80 10.60
C ASN A 109 10.32 4.91 11.89
N SER A 110 9.02 4.60 11.87
CA SER A 110 8.18 4.64 13.07
C SER A 110 8.59 3.60 14.13
N ILE A 111 9.07 2.41 13.73
CA ILE A 111 9.65 1.42 14.65
C ILE A 111 10.98 1.89 15.25
N ILE A 112 11.83 2.55 14.45
CA ILE A 112 13.13 3.08 14.89
C ILE A 112 12.93 4.23 15.89
N CYS A 113 12.01 5.16 15.61
CA CYS A 113 11.70 6.28 16.48
C CYS A 113 10.97 5.86 17.77
N GLY A 114 10.38 4.66 17.79
CA GLY A 114 9.60 4.14 18.90
C GLY A 114 8.14 4.58 18.79
N GLY A 115 7.27 3.65 18.42
CA GLY A 115 5.84 3.91 18.28
C GLY A 115 5.08 3.88 19.60
N ASN A 116 3.86 4.45 19.58
CA ASN A 116 2.97 4.57 20.74
C ASN A 116 2.21 3.28 21.10
N GLY A 117 2.44 2.19 20.38
CA GLY A 117 1.76 0.91 20.55
C GLY A 117 2.47 -0.05 21.51
N SER A 118 2.07 -1.32 21.43
CA SER A 118 2.67 -2.39 22.24
C SER A 118 4.18 -2.52 21.94
N SER A 119 4.98 -2.74 22.97
CA SER A 119 6.42 -2.92 22.75
C SER A 119 6.74 -4.37 22.41
N LEU A 120 7.64 -4.57 21.44
CA LEU A 120 8.24 -5.88 21.16
C LEU A 120 9.74 -5.85 21.43
N LEU A 121 10.29 -7.01 21.77
CA LEU A 121 11.72 -7.21 21.92
C LEU A 121 12.31 -7.49 20.53
N ILE A 122 13.22 -6.64 20.10
CA ILE A 122 13.89 -6.70 18.81
C ILE A 122 15.38 -6.67 19.07
N ASN A 123 16.11 -7.74 18.72
CA ASN A 123 17.55 -7.85 18.98
C ASN A 123 17.90 -7.55 20.44
N GLY A 124 17.06 -7.98 21.40
CA GLY A 124 17.22 -7.70 22.83
C GLY A 124 16.84 -6.29 23.29
N VAL A 125 16.43 -5.40 22.39
CA VAL A 125 15.99 -4.03 22.71
C VAL A 125 14.46 -3.95 22.64
N LYS A 126 13.83 -3.48 23.72
CA LYS A 126 12.39 -3.20 23.74
C LYS A 126 12.09 -1.98 22.88
N ARG A 127 11.36 -2.15 21.80
CA ARG A 127 10.92 -1.07 20.90
C ARG A 127 9.40 -0.98 20.86
N GLY A 128 8.87 0.24 20.96
CA GLY A 128 7.45 0.50 20.78
C GLY A 128 7.04 0.29 19.34
N MET A 129 5.95 -0.46 19.11
CA MET A 129 5.42 -0.68 17.78
C MET A 129 4.55 0.51 17.37
N PRO A 130 4.62 0.97 16.10
CA PRO A 130 3.71 1.99 15.63
C PRO A 130 2.27 1.48 15.61
N LEU A 131 1.36 2.38 15.93
CA LEU A 131 -0.04 2.25 15.58
C LEU A 131 -0.20 2.91 14.20
N ILE A 132 -0.94 2.28 13.30
CA ILE A 132 -1.22 2.82 11.97
C ILE A 132 -2.69 3.15 11.88
N ARG A 133 -2.99 4.35 11.39
CA ARG A 133 -4.33 4.76 10.98
C ARG A 133 -4.64 4.35 9.55
N THR A 134 -5.83 3.81 9.36
CA THR A 134 -6.31 3.32 8.06
C THR A 134 -7.78 3.63 7.87
N LEU A 135 -8.21 3.79 6.62
CA LEU A 135 -9.62 4.08 6.29
C LEU A 135 -10.50 2.82 6.27
N GLU A 136 -9.90 1.63 6.14
CA GLU A 136 -10.62 0.34 6.10
C GLU A 136 -11.69 0.27 5.00
N VAL A 137 -11.28 0.62 3.77
CA VAL A 137 -12.11 0.59 2.55
C VAL A 137 -11.32 -0.10 1.45
N SER A 138 -11.96 -0.92 0.61
CA SER A 138 -11.40 -1.46 -0.64
C SER A 138 -11.65 -0.49 -1.78
N LEU A 139 -10.58 -0.15 -2.50
CA LEU A 139 -10.59 0.86 -3.55
C LEU A 139 -10.03 0.30 -4.86
N SER A 140 -10.62 0.73 -5.97
CA SER A 140 -10.12 0.45 -7.31
C SER A 140 -9.94 1.72 -8.13
N PRO A 141 -8.80 1.91 -8.82
CA PRO A 141 -8.67 2.98 -9.79
C PRO A 141 -9.57 2.76 -11.01
N ILE A 142 -10.24 3.84 -11.40
CA ILE A 142 -11.02 3.97 -12.62
C ILE A 142 -10.38 5.07 -13.47
N LEU A 143 -10.28 4.88 -14.78
CA LEU A 143 -9.72 5.88 -15.69
C LEU A 143 -10.61 7.14 -15.74
N LEU A 144 -10.01 8.32 -15.87
CA LEU A 144 -10.77 9.57 -15.99
C LEU A 144 -11.73 9.59 -17.19
N SER A 145 -11.40 8.87 -18.26
CA SER A 145 -12.29 8.68 -19.41
C SER A 145 -13.58 7.93 -19.05
N GLU A 146 -13.48 6.96 -18.15
CA GLU A 146 -14.64 6.20 -17.65
C GLU A 146 -15.40 7.02 -16.60
N ALA A 147 -14.69 7.69 -15.69
CA ALA A 147 -15.28 8.60 -14.71
C ALA A 147 -16.13 9.71 -15.36
N ARG A 148 -15.71 10.21 -16.53
CA ARG A 148 -16.50 11.14 -17.34
C ARG A 148 -17.85 10.55 -17.75
N ASN A 149 -17.90 9.27 -18.13
CA ASN A 149 -19.15 8.60 -18.52
C ASN A 149 -20.10 8.43 -17.33
N PHE A 150 -19.57 8.38 -16.10
CA PHE A 150 -20.35 8.37 -14.86
C PHE A 150 -20.81 9.77 -14.41
N GLY A 151 -20.49 10.83 -15.18
CA GLY A 151 -20.98 12.19 -14.95
C GLY A 151 -20.06 13.07 -14.12
N LEU A 152 -18.79 12.67 -13.89
CA LEU A 152 -17.82 13.51 -13.21
C LEU A 152 -17.59 14.81 -14.00
N SER A 153 -17.56 15.95 -13.31
CA SER A 153 -17.42 17.27 -13.95
C SER A 153 -16.07 17.41 -14.66
N ASN A 154 -16.05 18.21 -15.73
CA ASN A 154 -14.80 18.47 -16.46
C ASN A 154 -13.76 19.20 -15.60
N ASP A 155 -14.19 20.00 -14.63
CA ASP A 155 -13.30 20.72 -13.71
C ASP A 155 -12.52 19.73 -12.84
N TRP A 156 -13.19 18.69 -12.30
CA TRP A 156 -12.50 17.62 -11.56
C TRP A 156 -11.60 16.77 -12.45
N ILE A 157 -12.04 16.45 -13.66
CA ILE A 157 -11.21 15.68 -14.60
C ILE A 157 -9.92 16.44 -14.91
N GLN A 158 -10.01 17.74 -15.16
CA GLN A 158 -8.84 18.57 -15.42
C GLN A 158 -7.94 18.65 -14.19
N ALA A 159 -8.50 18.91 -13.01
CA ALA A 159 -7.74 19.00 -11.77
C ALA A 159 -6.99 17.68 -11.44
N LEU A 160 -7.63 16.53 -11.68
CA LEU A 160 -7.01 15.21 -11.45
C LEU A 160 -5.93 14.89 -12.51
N ASP A 161 -6.13 15.25 -13.78
CA ASP A 161 -5.14 15.09 -14.86
C ASP A 161 -3.92 16.00 -14.64
N GLU A 162 -4.13 17.22 -14.12
CA GLU A 162 -3.04 18.13 -13.74
C GLU A 162 -2.22 17.61 -12.56
N LYS A 163 -2.88 17.01 -11.55
CA LYS A 163 -2.18 16.40 -10.41
C LYS A 163 -1.37 15.17 -10.81
N ASP A 164 -1.94 14.28 -11.64
CA ASP A 164 -1.28 13.05 -12.07
C ASP A 164 -1.51 12.76 -13.56
N PRO A 165 -0.68 13.37 -14.44
CA PRO A 165 -0.82 13.21 -15.88
C PRO A 165 -0.38 11.83 -16.37
N VAL A 166 0.24 11.02 -15.51
CA VAL A 166 0.75 9.69 -15.86
C VAL A 166 -0.35 8.65 -15.67
N ARG A 167 -1.00 8.63 -14.49
CA ARG A 167 -2.02 7.62 -14.17
C ARG A 167 -3.40 7.97 -14.73
N ARG A 168 -3.77 9.26 -14.72
CA ARG A 168 -5.09 9.74 -15.20
C ARG A 168 -6.27 8.92 -14.66
N GLN A 169 -6.31 8.76 -13.35
CA GLN A 169 -7.29 7.91 -12.67
C GLN A 169 -7.94 8.61 -11.47
N VAL A 170 -9.08 8.08 -11.06
CA VAL A 170 -9.78 8.40 -9.81
C VAL A 170 -10.00 7.11 -9.03
N LEU A 171 -9.96 7.16 -7.70
CA LEU A 171 -10.20 5.98 -6.87
C LEU A 171 -11.69 5.82 -6.59
N CYS A 172 -12.21 4.61 -6.80
CA CYS A 172 -13.60 4.25 -6.59
C CYS A 172 -13.74 3.26 -5.43
N VAL A 173 -14.76 3.41 -4.62
CA VAL A 173 -15.05 2.50 -3.51
C VAL A 173 -15.66 1.20 -4.05
N GLU A 174 -14.96 0.09 -3.86
CA GLU A 174 -15.49 -1.25 -4.14
C GLU A 174 -16.35 -1.77 -2.99
N GLY A 175 -15.91 -1.49 -1.76
CA GLY A 175 -16.62 -1.92 -0.55
C GLY A 175 -15.92 -1.45 0.71
N CYS A 176 -16.64 -1.45 1.82
CA CYS A 176 -16.11 -1.12 3.14
C CYS A 176 -15.96 -2.40 3.97
N TYR A 177 -14.94 -2.46 4.82
CA TYR A 177 -14.77 -3.62 5.69
C TYR A 177 -15.77 -3.59 6.84
N ALA A 178 -16.31 -4.76 7.20
CA ALA A 178 -17.30 -4.90 8.26
C ALA A 178 -16.75 -4.42 9.62
N GLY A 179 -17.52 -3.59 10.31
CA GLY A 179 -17.14 -2.98 11.58
C GLY A 179 -16.16 -1.81 11.46
N SER A 180 -15.83 -1.36 10.23
CA SER A 180 -15.04 -0.14 10.03
C SER A 180 -15.85 1.11 10.31
N LYS A 181 -15.16 2.20 10.65
CA LYS A 181 -15.81 3.51 10.79
C LYS A 181 -16.29 4.10 9.46
N ALA A 182 -15.83 3.53 8.34
CA ALA A 182 -16.23 3.93 6.99
C ALA A 182 -17.50 3.21 6.48
N GLU A 183 -17.86 2.06 7.06
CA GLU A 183 -18.91 1.15 6.56
C GLU A 183 -20.26 1.82 6.29
N ASN A 184 -20.71 2.69 7.20
CA ASN A 184 -22.02 3.34 7.09
C ASN A 184 -21.99 4.70 6.36
N ILE A 185 -20.81 5.16 5.95
CA ILE A 185 -20.60 6.52 5.42
C ILE A 185 -20.30 6.46 3.93
N LEU A 186 -19.28 5.68 3.55
CA LEU A 186 -18.88 5.43 2.18
C LEU A 186 -19.68 4.26 1.61
N LYS A 187 -20.06 4.38 0.34
CA LYS A 187 -20.87 3.40 -0.38
C LYS A 187 -20.11 2.94 -1.62
N GLN A 188 -20.45 1.74 -2.08
CA GLN A 188 -19.93 1.21 -3.33
C GLN A 188 -20.21 2.17 -4.48
N SER A 189 -19.25 2.31 -5.40
CA SER A 189 -19.26 3.22 -6.54
C SER A 189 -19.09 4.72 -6.20
N ASP A 190 -18.79 5.06 -4.95
CA ASP A 190 -18.38 6.43 -4.62
C ASP A 190 -16.99 6.71 -5.19
N MET A 191 -16.83 7.81 -5.91
CA MET A 191 -15.51 8.26 -6.39
C MET A 191 -14.89 9.22 -5.38
N LEU A 192 -13.67 8.94 -4.95
CA LEU A 192 -12.90 9.75 -4.03
C LEU A 192 -12.14 10.83 -4.81
N LEU A 193 -12.40 12.10 -4.52
CA LEU A 193 -11.82 13.24 -5.25
C LEU A 193 -10.73 13.94 -4.44
N ALA A 194 -11.01 14.21 -3.17
CA ALA A 194 -10.09 14.93 -2.29
C ALA A 194 -10.19 14.45 -0.85
N VAL A 195 -9.10 14.56 -0.11
CA VAL A 195 -9.03 14.35 1.35
C VAL A 195 -8.46 15.62 1.96
N ASN A 196 -9.14 16.18 2.95
CA ASN A 196 -8.79 17.45 3.60
C ASN A 196 -8.55 18.61 2.63
N LYS A 197 -9.32 18.63 1.52
CA LYS A 197 -9.20 19.58 0.39
C LYS A 197 -7.97 19.39 -0.50
N GLU A 198 -7.14 18.37 -0.25
CA GLU A 198 -6.08 17.97 -1.15
C GLU A 198 -6.60 16.90 -2.11
N LEU A 199 -6.41 17.11 -3.41
CA LEU A 199 -6.77 16.13 -4.44
C LEU A 199 -6.11 14.79 -4.15
N ILE A 200 -6.75 13.67 -4.49
CA ILE A 200 -6.15 12.33 -4.37
C ILE A 200 -6.25 11.57 -5.69
N THR A 201 -5.17 10.88 -6.08
CA THR A 201 -5.10 10.11 -7.33
C THR A 201 -4.57 8.70 -7.15
N CYS A 202 -3.88 8.42 -6.04
CA CYS A 202 -3.29 7.11 -5.76
C CYS A 202 -3.52 6.68 -4.30
N PHE A 203 -3.35 5.39 -4.01
CA PHE A 203 -3.55 4.86 -2.65
C PHE A 203 -2.57 5.50 -1.64
N HIS A 204 -1.37 5.86 -2.10
CA HIS A 204 -0.37 6.50 -1.27
C HIS A 204 -0.83 7.87 -0.72
N ASP A 205 -1.61 8.63 -1.50
CA ASP A 205 -2.18 9.91 -1.02
C ASP A 205 -3.11 9.69 0.19
N ILE A 206 -3.89 8.60 0.17
CA ILE A 206 -4.81 8.26 1.27
C ILE A 206 -4.03 7.81 2.50
N GLU A 207 -3.00 6.99 2.32
CA GLU A 207 -2.11 6.56 3.41
C GLU A 207 -1.43 7.76 4.07
N ASN A 208 -0.90 8.69 3.27
CA ASN A 208 -0.29 9.93 3.78
C ASN A 208 -1.30 10.80 4.52
N ALA A 209 -2.52 10.94 3.99
CA ALA A 209 -3.57 11.70 4.68
C ALA A 209 -3.99 11.05 6.02
N CYS A 210 -4.04 9.71 6.08
CA CYS A 210 -4.29 8.99 7.33
C CYS A 210 -3.17 9.22 8.35
N GLN A 211 -1.92 9.21 7.89
CA GLN A 211 -0.75 9.40 8.75
C GLN A 211 -0.63 10.84 9.26
N ALA A 212 -0.92 11.84 8.42
CA ALA A 212 -0.90 13.25 8.81
C ALA A 212 -1.89 13.57 9.95
N LEU A 213 -2.96 12.78 10.11
CA LEU A 213 -3.86 12.90 11.26
C LEU A 213 -3.21 12.53 12.60
N GLU A 214 -2.12 11.78 12.62
CA GLU A 214 -1.39 11.44 13.85
C GLU A 214 -0.51 12.60 14.33
N GLU A 215 0.03 13.39 13.41
CA GLU A 215 0.91 14.52 13.71
C GLU A 215 0.11 15.73 14.23
N CYS A 216 -1.11 15.93 13.74
CA CYS A 216 -2.05 16.92 14.27
C CYS A 216 -2.79 16.35 15.49
N GLY A 217 -2.26 16.59 16.69
CA GLY A 217 -2.78 16.12 17.98
C GLY A 217 -4.18 16.57 18.41
N ASP A 218 -4.99 17.14 17.51
CA ASP A 218 -6.32 17.71 17.79
C ASP A 218 -7.45 17.15 16.89
N ASN A 219 -7.16 16.12 16.09
CA ASN A 219 -8.16 15.55 15.20
C ASN A 219 -8.93 14.41 15.88
N ASP A 220 -10.27 14.46 15.78
CA ASP A 220 -11.26 13.46 16.23
C ASP A 220 -11.13 12.08 15.50
N GLY A 221 -9.96 11.83 14.90
CA GLY A 221 -9.63 10.67 14.07
C GLY A 221 -10.42 10.62 12.77
N LYS A 222 -10.96 11.75 12.30
CA LYS A 222 -11.82 11.83 11.11
C LYS A 222 -11.11 12.55 9.97
N LEU A 223 -11.25 12.02 8.78
CA LEU A 223 -10.84 12.63 7.52
C LEU A 223 -12.03 13.32 6.87
N LYS A 224 -11.83 14.54 6.36
CA LYS A 224 -12.81 15.17 5.49
C LYS A 224 -12.58 14.69 4.07
N ILE A 225 -13.48 13.89 3.54
CA ILE A 225 -13.37 13.29 2.21
C ILE A 225 -14.43 13.91 1.29
N THR A 226 -14.00 14.48 0.18
CA THR A 226 -14.88 14.94 -0.89
C THR A 226 -15.07 13.79 -1.86
N ILE A 227 -16.32 13.35 -2.01
CA ILE A 227 -16.71 12.27 -2.92
C ILE A 227 -17.63 12.76 -4.02
N PHE A 228 -17.70 12.00 -5.10
CA PHE A 228 -18.72 12.12 -6.12
C PHE A 228 -19.65 10.91 -6.08
N ARG A 229 -20.94 11.16 -5.87
CA ARG A 229 -21.98 10.15 -5.74
C ARG A 229 -23.19 10.56 -6.58
N GLN A 230 -23.55 9.74 -7.56
CA GLN A 230 -24.77 9.90 -8.39
C GLN A 230 -24.92 11.30 -9.03
N GLY A 231 -23.83 11.90 -9.51
CA GLY A 231 -23.89 13.24 -10.13
C GLY A 231 -23.67 14.40 -9.17
N CYS A 232 -23.57 14.16 -7.87
CA CYS A 232 -23.41 15.20 -6.85
C CYS A 232 -22.09 15.06 -6.11
N GLU A 233 -21.47 16.20 -5.83
CA GLU A 233 -20.31 16.32 -4.96
C GLU A 233 -20.78 16.39 -3.50
N VAL A 234 -20.20 15.55 -2.65
CA VAL A 234 -20.57 15.47 -1.23
C VAL A 234 -19.32 15.43 -0.38
N ASP A 235 -19.24 16.35 0.58
CA ASP A 235 -18.22 16.33 1.63
C ASP A 235 -18.69 15.46 2.79
N LEU A 236 -17.89 14.45 3.13
CA LEU A 236 -18.15 13.52 4.23
C LEU A 236 -17.05 13.60 5.27
N LEU A 237 -17.40 13.37 6.53
CA LEU A 237 -16.44 13.14 7.61
C LEU A 237 -16.38 11.65 7.91
N VAL A 238 -15.26 11.01 7.58
CA VAL A 238 -15.08 9.56 7.70
C VAL A 238 -14.08 9.27 8.81
N GLY A 239 -14.43 8.39 9.74
CA GLY A 239 -13.52 7.97 10.81
C GLY A 239 -12.42 7.05 10.30
N THR A 240 -11.23 7.16 10.90
CA THR A 240 -10.11 6.23 10.67
C THR A 240 -9.99 5.22 11.81
N ASP A 241 -9.60 4.00 11.45
CA ASP A 241 -9.37 2.90 12.35
C ASP A 241 -7.89 2.77 12.68
N VAL A 242 -7.60 2.58 13.96
CA VAL A 242 -6.23 2.45 14.48
C VAL A 242 -5.90 0.98 14.61
N ARG A 243 -4.77 0.57 14.04
CA ARG A 243 -4.33 -0.83 13.99
C ARG A 243 -2.91 -0.93 14.52
N ASP A 244 -2.65 -1.92 15.37
CA ASP A 244 -1.34 -2.16 15.96
C ASP A 244 -0.50 -3.17 15.17
N GLY A 245 -1.00 -3.62 14.01
CA GLY A 245 -0.35 -4.65 13.21
C GLY A 245 -0.33 -6.03 13.85
N ASN A 246 -1.06 -6.27 14.94
CA ASN A 246 -1.33 -7.61 15.41
C ASN A 246 -2.55 -8.16 14.68
N GLY A 247 -2.32 -8.95 13.62
CA GLY A 247 -3.28 -9.97 13.22
C GLY A 247 -3.57 -10.91 14.39
N THR A 248 -4.75 -11.55 14.40
CA THR A 248 -5.29 -12.39 15.48
C THR A 248 -4.21 -13.07 16.33
N THR A 249 -4.28 -12.84 17.65
CA THR A 249 -3.37 -13.30 18.72
C THR A 249 -3.23 -14.82 18.87
N ARG A 250 -3.73 -15.60 17.90
CA ARG A 250 -3.65 -17.05 17.86
C ARG A 250 -2.68 -17.46 16.77
N ALA A 251 -1.46 -17.77 17.19
CA ALA A 251 -0.47 -18.45 16.38
C ALA A 251 -1.05 -19.75 15.81
N ILE A 252 -1.37 -19.76 14.51
CA ILE A 252 -1.40 -20.99 13.74
C ILE A 252 -0.07 -21.04 13.00
N LYS A 253 0.79 -21.92 13.50
CA LYS A 253 2.05 -22.33 12.90
C LYS A 253 1.79 -22.90 11.51
N LEU A 254 1.84 -22.09 10.46
CA LEU A 254 1.92 -22.58 9.10
C LEU A 254 2.88 -21.71 8.27
N VAL A 255 3.70 -22.45 7.54
CA VAL A 255 4.62 -22.04 6.49
C VAL A 255 3.96 -20.99 5.59
N TRP A 256 4.78 -20.05 5.12
CA TRP A 256 4.51 -19.13 4.01
C TRP A 256 3.35 -19.61 3.13
N VAL A 257 2.26 -18.83 3.13
CA VAL A 257 1.06 -18.88 2.28
C VAL A 257 -0.21 -18.75 3.15
N SER A 258 -0.95 -17.67 2.90
CA SER A 258 -2.32 -17.38 3.37
C SER A 258 -2.54 -17.31 4.89
N CYS A 259 -2.57 -16.08 5.41
CA CYS A 259 -3.08 -15.80 6.76
C CYS A 259 -4.58 -15.45 6.69
N SER A 260 -5.36 -15.88 7.69
CA SER A 260 -6.79 -15.60 7.82
C SER A 260 -6.99 -14.48 8.84
N GLY A 261 -7.01 -13.24 8.37
CA GLY A 261 -7.27 -12.06 9.18
C GLY A 261 -7.52 -10.87 8.26
N PHE A 262 -8.59 -10.12 8.50
CA PHE A 262 -8.97 -8.96 7.70
C PHE A 262 -8.11 -7.75 8.08
N SER A 263 -7.25 -7.31 7.16
CA SER A 263 -6.68 -5.97 7.22
C SER A 263 -6.46 -5.44 5.81
N SER A 264 -6.95 -4.22 5.56
CA SER A 264 -7.11 -3.57 4.26
C SER A 264 -5.94 -2.68 3.83
N CYS A 265 -4.94 -2.50 4.69
CA CYS A 265 -3.86 -1.56 4.46
C CYS A 265 -2.53 -2.31 4.31
N CYS A 266 -1.84 -1.98 3.22
CA CYS A 266 -0.48 -2.43 2.95
C CYS A 266 0.43 -2.23 4.16
N ALA A 267 0.34 -1.06 4.81
CA ALA A 267 1.22 -0.73 5.90
C ALA A 267 1.03 -1.65 7.14
N ILE A 268 -0.19 -2.14 7.38
CA ILE A 268 -0.46 -3.12 8.44
C ILE A 268 0.16 -4.47 8.10
N SER A 269 0.11 -4.88 6.82
CA SER A 269 0.81 -6.07 6.32
C SER A 269 2.28 -6.05 6.68
N TRP A 270 2.91 -4.91 6.41
CA TRP A 270 4.34 -4.72 6.61
C TRP A 270 4.73 -4.64 8.08
N ILE A 271 3.92 -4.02 8.95
CA ILE A 271 4.15 -4.15 10.40
C ILE A 271 4.11 -5.61 10.80
N PHE A 272 3.07 -6.35 10.42
CA PHE A 272 2.94 -7.76 10.80
C PHE A 272 4.12 -8.59 10.28
N PHE A 273 4.52 -8.39 9.02
CA PHE A 273 5.68 -9.03 8.42
C PHE A 273 6.97 -8.69 9.18
N LEU A 274 7.23 -7.40 9.45
CA LEU A 274 8.42 -6.95 10.16
C LEU A 274 8.46 -7.50 11.58
N LYS A 275 7.35 -7.45 12.32
CA LYS A 275 7.23 -8.06 13.66
C LYS A 275 7.63 -9.53 13.63
N LYS A 276 7.07 -10.30 12.68
CA LYS A 276 7.35 -11.72 12.54
C LYS A 276 8.81 -11.99 12.17
N VAL A 277 9.38 -11.24 11.22
CA VAL A 277 10.82 -11.32 10.88
C VAL A 277 11.69 -11.02 12.09
N MET A 278 11.33 -10.02 12.88
CA MET A 278 12.10 -9.56 14.04
C MET A 278 11.97 -10.48 15.26
N GLU A 279 10.88 -11.25 15.39
CA GLU A 279 10.76 -12.32 16.40
C GLU A 279 11.69 -13.51 16.11
N TYR A 280 12.04 -13.74 14.84
CA TYR A 280 12.97 -14.79 14.43
C TYR A 280 14.45 -14.35 14.39
N MET A 281 14.74 -13.08 14.68
CA MET A 281 16.10 -12.51 14.75
C MET A 281 16.56 -12.32 16.19
#